data_AF-A0A2A4PLW1-F1
#
_entry.id   AF-A0A2A4PLW1-F1
#
_cell.length_a   1.000
_cell.length_b   1.000
_cell.length_c   1.000
_cell.angle_alpha   90.00
_cell.angle_beta   90.00
_cell.angle_gamma   90.00
#
_symmetry.space_group_name_H-M   'P 1'
#
loop_
_entity.id
_entity.type
_entity.pdbx_description
1 polymer ?
#
loop_
_entity_poly.entity_id
_entity_poly.type
_entity_poly.pdbx_seq_one_letter_code
_entity_poly.pdbx_strand_id
1 'polypeptide(L)'
;MSKKPLIDKDGEVRELTAEDLKKFKPLPEANSALYAKIKKGVGERGAQKSPTKIPISIRVSPEVADYFRAKGKGWQGRIDSILKDYVAHHK
;
A
#
# COMPACT_ATOMS: atom_id res chain seq x y z
N MET A 1 -43.74 4.03 -19.11
CA MET A 1 -43.71 2.58 -18.82
C MET A 1 -43.05 2.36 -17.47
N SER A 2 -43.70 1.64 -16.56
CA SER A 2 -43.16 1.35 -15.23
C SER A 2 -41.94 0.45 -15.37
N LYS A 3 -40.78 0.90 -14.86
CA LYS A 3 -39.52 0.17 -14.99
C LYS A 3 -39.56 -1.04 -14.06
N LYS A 4 -39.45 -2.25 -14.62
CA LYS A 4 -39.27 -3.46 -13.82
C LYS A 4 -37.99 -3.31 -12.98
N PRO A 5 -38.00 -3.71 -11.70
CA PRO A 5 -36.81 -3.69 -10.85
C PRO A 5 -35.70 -4.56 -11.47
N LEU A 6 -34.45 -4.23 -11.15
CA LEU A 6 -33.28 -4.95 -11.67
C LEU A 6 -33.10 -6.33 -11.00
N ILE A 7 -33.66 -6.46 -9.79
CA ILE A 7 -33.57 -7.65 -8.94
C ILE A 7 -34.99 -8.15 -8.69
N ASP A 8 -35.19 -9.47 -8.77
CA ASP A 8 -36.46 -10.10 -8.41
C ASP A 8 -36.57 -10.43 -6.90
N LYS A 9 -37.60 -11.17 -6.51
CA LYS A 9 -37.84 -11.51 -5.09
C LYS A 9 -36.87 -12.59 -4.58
N ASP A 10 -36.30 -13.37 -5.48
CA ASP A 10 -35.35 -14.44 -5.18
C ASP A 10 -33.91 -13.90 -5.14
N GLY A 11 -33.71 -12.64 -5.52
CA GLY A 11 -32.43 -11.94 -5.50
C GLY A 11 -31.66 -12.02 -6.81
N GLU A 12 -32.27 -12.57 -7.85
CA GLU A 12 -31.62 -12.75 -9.15
C GLU A 12 -31.66 -11.46 -9.96
N VAL A 13 -30.53 -11.17 -10.62
CA VAL A 13 -30.37 -9.97 -11.44
C VAL A 13 -30.83 -10.28 -12.86
N ARG A 14 -31.81 -9.53 -13.36
CA ARG A 14 -32.25 -9.68 -14.76
C ARG A 14 -31.16 -9.27 -15.75
N GLU A 15 -31.24 -9.79 -16.96
CA GLU A 15 -30.36 -9.39 -18.06
C GLU A 15 -30.39 -7.88 -18.32
N LEU A 16 -29.21 -7.32 -18.61
CA LEU A 16 -29.02 -5.93 -18.97
C LEU A 16 -29.55 -5.69 -20.38
N THR A 17 -30.46 -4.72 -20.51
CA THR A 17 -31.02 -4.33 -21.81
C THR A 17 -30.20 -3.21 -22.44
N ALA A 18 -30.37 -2.99 -23.75
CA ALA A 18 -29.76 -1.86 -24.43
C ALA A 18 -30.17 -0.49 -23.83
N GLU A 19 -31.36 -0.38 -23.23
CA GLU A 19 -31.81 0.82 -22.52
C GLU A 19 -31.06 1.06 -21.21
N ASP A 20 -30.58 0.00 -20.57
CA ASP A 20 -29.79 0.09 -19.34
C ASP A 20 -28.36 0.53 -19.65
N LEU A 21 -27.78 -0.02 -20.72
CA LEU A 21 -26.44 0.38 -21.20
C LEU A 21 -26.38 1.86 -21.59
N LYS A 22 -27.45 2.41 -22.18
CA LYS A 22 -27.53 3.84 -22.52
C LYS A 22 -27.43 4.78 -21.31
N LYS A 23 -27.66 4.28 -20.09
CA LYS A 23 -27.56 5.07 -18.85
C LYS A 23 -26.15 5.07 -18.28
N PHE A 24 -25.25 4.25 -18.79
CA PHE A 24 -23.89 4.16 -18.27
C PHE A 24 -23.15 5.44 -18.62
N LYS A 25 -22.49 6.02 -17.61
CA LYS A 25 -21.73 7.26 -17.74
C LYS A 25 -20.31 7.03 -17.23
N PRO A 26 -19.32 7.78 -17.75
CA PRO A 26 -17.99 7.80 -17.17
C PRO A 26 -18.05 8.10 -15.67
N LEU A 27 -17.20 7.43 -14.89
CA LEU A 27 -17.13 7.62 -13.44
C LEU A 27 -16.97 9.10 -13.00
N PRO A 28 -16.20 9.95 -13.69
CA PRO A 28 -16.11 11.38 -13.36
C PRO A 28 -17.46 12.12 -13.43
N GLU A 29 -18.34 11.72 -14.36
CA GLU A 29 -19.67 12.31 -14.54
C GLU A 29 -20.70 11.73 -13.58
N ALA A 30 -20.60 10.44 -13.26
CA ALA A 30 -21.52 9.76 -12.35
C ALA A 30 -21.21 10.07 -10.87
N ASN A 31 -19.93 10.16 -10.50
CA ASN A 31 -19.49 10.44 -9.14
C ASN A 31 -18.09 11.06 -9.12
N SER A 32 -18.04 12.38 -9.31
CA SER A 32 -16.79 13.15 -9.34
C SER A 32 -15.99 13.05 -8.04
N ALA A 33 -16.67 12.97 -6.89
CA ALA A 33 -16.02 12.87 -5.58
C ALA A 33 -15.28 11.53 -5.38
N LEU A 34 -15.90 10.43 -5.81
CA LEU A 34 -15.25 9.11 -5.78
C LEU A 34 -14.09 9.04 -6.77
N TYR A 35 -14.27 9.57 -7.98
CA TYR A 35 -13.21 9.64 -8.99
C TYR A 35 -11.99 10.40 -8.47
N ALA A 36 -12.18 11.55 -7.81
CA ALA A 36 -11.11 12.32 -7.20
C ALA A 36 -10.35 11.54 -6.12
N LYS A 37 -11.05 10.79 -5.26
CA LYS A 37 -10.41 9.93 -4.24
C LYS A 37 -9.57 8.81 -4.84
N ILE A 38 -10.09 8.11 -5.85
CA ILE A 38 -9.36 7.04 -6.54
C ILE A 38 -8.14 7.62 -7.23
N LYS A 39 -8.30 8.72 -7.99
CA LYS A 39 -7.20 9.40 -8.68
C LYS A 39 -6.10 9.85 -7.73
N LYS A 40 -6.46 10.31 -6.52
CA LYS A 40 -5.49 10.66 -5.48
C LYS A 40 -4.72 9.44 -4.96
N GLY A 41 -5.38 8.29 -4.80
CA GLY A 41 -4.71 7.07 -4.32
C GLY A 41 -3.86 6.33 -5.36
N VAL A 42 -4.12 6.52 -6.66
CA VAL A 42 -3.35 5.86 -7.73
C VAL A 42 -2.00 6.56 -7.89
N GLY A 43 -0.92 5.88 -7.49
CA GLY A 43 0.45 6.36 -7.65
C GLY A 43 1.02 7.10 -6.44
N GLU A 44 0.20 7.47 -5.46
CA GLU A 44 0.67 7.95 -4.16
C GLU A 44 1.18 6.74 -3.34
N ARG A 45 2.50 6.60 -3.22
CA ARG A 45 3.07 5.77 -2.15
C ARG A 45 2.57 6.35 -0.83
N GLY A 46 1.95 5.52 0.00
CA GLY A 46 1.47 5.96 1.31
C GLY A 46 2.57 6.64 2.13
N ALA A 47 2.17 7.52 3.05
CA ALA A 47 3.11 8.23 3.92
C ALA A 47 4.12 7.24 4.54
N GLN A 48 5.40 7.62 4.52
CA GLN A 48 6.46 6.84 5.14
C GLN A 48 6.08 6.59 6.61
N LYS A 49 5.75 5.34 6.96
CA LYS A 49 5.21 4.99 8.28
C LYS A 49 6.25 5.08 9.40
N SER A 50 7.54 5.00 9.07
CA SER A 50 8.65 5.03 10.02
C SER A 50 9.63 6.14 9.69
N PRO A 51 10.24 6.80 10.69
CA PRO A 51 11.35 7.73 10.47
C PRO A 51 12.41 7.11 9.56
N THR A 52 12.96 7.92 8.66
CA THR A 52 14.02 7.47 7.73
C THR A 52 15.28 7.14 8.50
N LYS A 53 15.89 5.99 8.21
CA LYS A 53 17.21 5.64 8.75
C LYS A 53 18.23 6.68 8.27
N ILE A 54 19.08 7.14 9.18
CA ILE A 54 20.17 8.07 8.85
C ILE A 54 21.37 7.24 8.41
N PRO A 55 21.91 7.44 7.19
CA PRO A 55 23.12 6.75 6.76
C PRO A 55 24.32 7.29 7.54
N ILE A 56 24.96 6.43 8.31
CA ILE A 56 26.19 6.75 9.04
C ILE A 56 27.35 5.94 8.47
N SER A 57 28.51 6.59 8.28
CA SER A 57 29.75 5.91 7.90
C SER A 57 30.55 5.63 9.18
N ILE A 58 30.61 4.36 9.59
CA ILE A 58 31.35 3.90 10.76
C ILE A 58 32.44 2.92 10.33
N ARG A 59 33.60 2.97 10.99
CA ARG A 59 34.63 1.95 10.86
C ARG A 59 34.41 0.88 11.92
N VAL A 60 34.39 -0.38 11.51
CA VAL A 60 34.29 -1.55 12.39
C VAL A 60 35.51 -2.44 12.19
N SER A 61 35.80 -3.32 13.15
CA SER A 61 36.87 -4.30 12.98
C SER A 61 36.55 -5.27 11.83
N PRO A 62 37.57 -5.85 11.17
CA PRO A 62 37.37 -6.79 10.06
C PRO A 62 36.49 -7.99 10.44
N GLU A 63 36.72 -8.57 11.63
CA GLU A 63 35.95 -9.69 12.15
C GLU A 63 34.43 -9.40 12.22
N VAL A 64 34.06 -8.17 12.59
CA VAL A 64 32.66 -7.73 12.68
C VAL A 64 32.09 -7.58 11.27
N ALA A 65 32.83 -6.94 10.37
CA ALA A 65 32.39 -6.77 8.98
C ALA A 65 32.17 -8.13 8.30
N ASP A 66 33.10 -9.06 8.46
CA ASP A 66 33.05 -10.39 7.84
C ASP A 66 31.91 -11.23 8.42
N TYR A 67 31.76 -11.23 9.75
CA TYR A 67 30.68 -11.96 10.42
C TYR A 67 29.29 -11.53 9.92
N PHE A 68 29.03 -10.22 9.85
CA PHE A 68 27.71 -9.74 9.41
C PHE A 68 27.51 -9.95 7.91
N ARG A 69 28.51 -9.67 7.07
CA ARG A 69 28.42 -9.89 5.62
C ARG A 69 28.14 -11.36 5.27
N ALA A 70 28.73 -12.30 6.02
CA ALA A 70 28.48 -13.74 5.85
C ALA A 70 27.01 -14.14 6.12
N LYS A 71 26.22 -13.34 6.85
CA LYS A 71 24.78 -13.58 7.07
C LYS A 71 23.91 -13.25 5.84
N GLY A 72 24.51 -12.79 4.75
CA GLY A 72 23.83 -12.53 3.48
C GLY A 72 22.91 -11.30 3.49
N LYS A 73 21.85 -11.34 2.67
CA LYS A 73 20.92 -10.22 2.50
C LYS A 73 20.39 -9.73 3.86
N GLY A 74 20.40 -8.41 4.06
CA GLY A 74 19.91 -7.77 5.29
C GLY A 74 20.93 -7.66 6.43
N TRP A 75 22.21 -7.94 6.20
CA TRP A 75 23.25 -7.83 7.24
C TRP A 75 23.34 -6.44 7.90
N GLN A 76 23.18 -5.35 7.15
CA GLN A 76 23.14 -3.99 7.71
C GLN A 76 21.95 -3.80 8.66
N GLY A 77 20.80 -4.40 8.34
CA GLY A 77 19.62 -4.38 9.22
C GLY A 77 19.86 -5.12 10.53
N ARG A 78 20.63 -6.22 10.50
CA ARG A 78 21.00 -6.95 11.72
C ARG A 78 21.92 -6.14 12.63
N ILE A 79 22.85 -5.36 12.04
CA ILE A 79 23.69 -4.41 12.80
C ILE A 79 22.80 -3.33 13.46
N ASP A 80 21.86 -2.75 12.71
CA ASP A 80 20.90 -1.75 13.24
C ASP A 80 20.08 -2.31 14.42
N SER A 81 19.62 -3.56 14.35
CA SER A 81 18.92 -4.21 15.47
C SER A 81 19.78 -4.32 16.73
N ILE A 82 21.04 -4.75 16.60
CA ILE A 82 21.95 -4.88 17.76
C ILE A 82 22.26 -3.52 18.37
N LEU A 83 22.47 -2.48 17.54
CA LEU A 83 22.68 -1.13 18.03
C LEU A 83 21.44 -0.58 18.76
N LYS A 84 20.24 -0.89 18.26
CA LYS A 84 18.98 -0.55 18.95
C LYS A 84 18.86 -1.25 20.29
N ASP A 85 19.17 -2.54 20.35
CA ASP A 85 19.12 -3.32 21.58
C ASP A 85 20.12 -2.75 22.60
N TYR A 86 21.34 -2.42 22.18
CA TYR A 86 22.33 -1.76 23.04
C TYR A 86 21.79 -0.45 23.61
N VAL A 87 21.22 0.42 22.76
CA VAL A 87 20.60 1.69 23.18
C VAL A 87 19.44 1.46 24.14
N ALA A 88 18.62 0.42 23.95
CA ALA A 88 17.49 0.13 24.83
C ALA A 88 17.92 -0.28 26.24
N HIS A 89 19.06 -0.96 26.38
CA HIS A 89 19.54 -1.48 27.67
C HIS A 89 20.53 -0.55 28.40
N HIS A 90 21.08 0.46 27.71
CA HIS A 90 22.12 1.35 28.26
C HIS A 90 21.72 2.82 28.23
N LYS A 91 20.41 3.09 28.15
CA LYS A 91 19.84 4.43 28.20
C LYS A 91 19.29 4.73 29.59
#